data_AF-A0A8D8KFW2-F1
#
_entry.id   AF-A0A8D8KFW2-F1
#
_cell.length_a   1.000
_cell.length_b   1.000
_cell.length_c   1.000
_cell.angle_alpha   90.00
_cell.angle_beta   90.00
_cell.angle_gamma   90.00
#
_symmetry.space_group_name_H-M   'P 1'
#
loop_
_entity.id
_entity.type
_entity.pdbx_description
1 polymer ?
#
loop_
_entity_poly.entity_id
_entity_poly.type
_entity_poly.pdbx_seq_one_letter_code
_entity_poly.pdbx_strand_id
1 'polypeptide(L)'
;MAEPTGEGKPKISDHESELEVAAFSEFQKAEYPQCLQTLVKLQKTQDSNPKVIHNRAVAEFYISDLRRYDLFRKTMIQITELVGEIHTVNVKHPELAAAYVNQAIVLYHFRQPLGALKIMLAVMAHFDQLDDYLLRKAGIFTVHLLLDTNQPKKANGLLAMLISRLCIRVQDILSSDDEEERPQLDNESRKDISEIQFEEFRKEFRLILIRSNLLNGKKNFIIPCEDTAEFSILKG
;
A
#
# COMPACT_ATOMS: atom_id res chain seq x y z
N MET A 1 -3.89 -34.93 -34.42
CA MET A 1 -4.24 -33.54 -34.02
C MET A 1 -3.55 -33.30 -32.70
N ALA A 2 -2.53 -32.44 -32.68
CA ALA A 2 -1.73 -32.16 -31.49
C ALA A 2 -2.36 -31.00 -30.72
N GLU A 3 -2.52 -31.17 -29.41
CA GLU A 3 -2.90 -30.12 -28.47
C GLU A 3 -1.77 -29.09 -28.32
N PRO A 4 -2.07 -27.79 -28.17
CA PRO A 4 -1.04 -26.79 -27.95
C PRO A 4 -0.55 -26.86 -26.50
N THR A 5 0.76 -26.98 -26.38
CA THR A 5 1.56 -26.94 -25.16
C THR A 5 1.28 -25.68 -24.34
N GLY A 6 1.03 -25.87 -23.04
CA GLY A 6 0.89 -24.78 -22.08
C GLY A 6 2.14 -23.88 -22.07
N GLU A 7 1.89 -22.58 -22.16
CA GLU A 7 2.90 -21.53 -22.03
C GLU A 7 3.56 -21.63 -20.66
N GLY A 8 4.77 -22.18 -20.63
CA GLY A 8 5.61 -22.20 -19.45
C GLY A 8 6.04 -20.78 -19.12
N LYS A 9 5.74 -20.32 -17.90
CA LYS A 9 6.34 -19.09 -17.35
C LYS A 9 7.85 -19.13 -17.59
N PRO A 10 8.47 -18.05 -18.12
CA PRO A 10 9.91 -18.02 -18.30
C PRO A 10 10.58 -18.29 -16.95
N LYS A 11 11.45 -19.30 -16.91
CA LYS A 11 12.22 -19.62 -15.70
C LYS A 11 13.23 -18.48 -15.49
N ILE A 12 13.05 -17.75 -14.38
CA ILE A 12 14.00 -16.76 -13.89
C ILE A 12 15.34 -17.46 -13.67
N SER A 13 16.43 -16.89 -14.18
CA SER A 13 17.77 -17.42 -13.94
C SER A 13 18.24 -17.10 -12.52
N ASP A 14 19.16 -17.91 -11.98
CA ASP A 14 19.72 -17.66 -10.64
C ASP A 14 20.30 -16.25 -10.52
N HIS A 15 20.92 -15.76 -11.59
CA HIS A 15 21.45 -14.39 -11.68
C HIS A 15 20.36 -13.31 -11.59
N GLU A 16 19.21 -13.51 -12.24
CA GLU A 16 18.08 -12.58 -12.14
C GLU A 16 17.48 -12.59 -10.74
N SER A 17 17.38 -13.77 -10.11
CA SER A 17 16.92 -13.87 -8.72
C SER A 17 17.86 -13.15 -7.75
N GLU A 18 19.17 -13.21 -7.95
CA GLU A 18 20.15 -12.46 -7.16
C GLU A 18 19.97 -10.95 -7.34
N LEU A 19 19.74 -10.48 -8.56
CA LEU A 19 19.48 -9.06 -8.85
C LEU A 19 18.16 -8.58 -8.23
N GLU A 20 17.12 -9.41 -8.22
CA GLU A 20 15.84 -9.10 -7.56
C GLU A 20 16.03 -8.92 -6.04
N VAL A 21 16.74 -9.85 -5.39
CA VAL A 21 17.03 -9.79 -3.95
C VAL A 21 17.92 -8.58 -3.62
N ALA A 22 18.93 -8.30 -4.45
CA ALA A 22 19.81 -7.14 -4.28
C ALA A 22 19.02 -5.83 -4.39
N ALA A 23 18.22 -5.65 -5.45
CA ALA A 23 17.42 -4.45 -5.65
C ALA A 23 16.43 -4.22 -4.51
N PHE A 24 15.82 -5.29 -3.98
CA PHE A 24 14.93 -5.21 -2.83
C PHE A 24 15.68 -4.76 -1.56
N SER A 25 16.84 -5.37 -1.28
CA SER A 25 17.67 -5.00 -0.11
C SER A 25 18.13 -3.54 -0.17
N GLU A 26 18.61 -3.09 -1.34
CA GLU A 26 19.04 -1.70 -1.59
C GLU A 26 17.88 -0.73 -1.41
N PHE A 27 16.68 -1.07 -1.89
CA PHE A 27 15.48 -0.25 -1.70
C PHE A 27 15.10 -0.12 -0.22
N GLN A 28 15.14 -1.22 0.54
CA GLN A 28 14.83 -1.21 1.98
C GLN A 28 15.81 -0.37 2.79
N LYS A 29 17.07 -0.26 2.35
CA LYS A 29 18.09 0.59 2.97
C LYS A 29 18.03 2.06 2.53
N ALA A 30 17.04 2.43 1.72
CA ALA A 30 16.93 3.73 1.07
C ALA A 30 18.12 4.09 0.15
N GLU A 31 18.85 3.09 -0.33
CA GLU A 31 19.96 3.23 -1.28
C GLU A 31 19.42 3.33 -2.72
N TYR A 32 18.48 4.24 -2.97
CA TYR A 32 17.73 4.31 -4.23
C TYR A 32 18.60 4.45 -5.49
N PRO A 33 19.70 5.22 -5.50
CA PRO A 33 20.59 5.26 -6.66
C PRO A 33 21.23 3.90 -7.01
N GLN A 34 21.56 3.09 -5.99
CA GLN A 34 22.10 1.74 -6.20
C GLN A 34 21.01 0.79 -6.68
N CYS A 35 19.84 0.82 -6.03
CA CYS A 35 18.64 0.09 -6.44
C CYS A 35 18.31 0.32 -7.92
N LEU A 36 18.36 1.58 -8.37
CA LEU A 36 18.14 1.93 -9.77
C LEU A 36 19.17 1.28 -10.71
N GLN A 37 20.46 1.28 -10.35
CA GLN A 37 21.49 0.62 -11.16
C GLN A 37 21.26 -0.89 -11.26
N THR A 38 20.87 -1.54 -10.16
CA THR A 38 20.54 -2.96 -10.12
C THR A 38 19.31 -3.27 -10.98
N LEU A 39 18.25 -2.47 -10.87
CA LEU A 39 17.06 -2.60 -11.71
C LEU A 39 17.33 -2.37 -13.20
N VAL A 40 18.24 -1.46 -13.56
CA VAL A 40 18.68 -1.28 -14.95
C VAL A 40 19.43 -2.51 -15.47
N LYS A 41 20.22 -3.21 -14.65
CA LYS A 41 20.84 -4.48 -15.03
C LYS A 41 19.79 -5.56 -15.25
N LEU A 42 18.84 -5.70 -14.32
CA LEU A 42 17.75 -6.68 -14.41
C LEU A 42 16.86 -6.43 -15.64
N GLN A 43 16.58 -5.17 -15.98
CA GLN A 43 15.80 -4.84 -17.16
C GLN A 43 16.48 -5.23 -18.49
N LYS A 44 17.80 -5.40 -18.53
CA LYS A 44 18.48 -5.86 -19.76
C LYS A 44 18.10 -7.30 -20.13
N THR A 45 17.74 -8.11 -19.14
CA THR A 45 17.29 -9.50 -19.36
C THR A 45 15.77 -9.63 -19.29
N GLN A 46 15.09 -8.69 -18.62
CA GLN A 46 13.64 -8.65 -18.46
C GLN A 46 13.03 -7.33 -18.99
N ASP A 47 13.29 -7.02 -20.26
CA ASP A 47 12.98 -5.72 -20.88
C ASP A 47 11.49 -5.36 -20.88
N SER A 48 10.63 -6.35 -21.06
CA SER A 48 9.17 -6.22 -21.08
C SER A 48 8.50 -6.56 -19.75
N ASN A 49 9.25 -6.82 -18.67
CA ASN A 49 8.63 -7.19 -17.39
C ASN A 49 8.02 -5.95 -16.70
N PRO A 50 6.68 -5.87 -16.58
CA PRO A 50 6.01 -4.71 -15.99
C PRO A 50 6.40 -4.46 -14.53
N LYS A 51 6.80 -5.49 -13.77
CA LYS A 51 7.26 -5.33 -12.37
C LYS A 51 8.61 -4.64 -12.29
N VAL A 52 9.54 -4.98 -13.19
CA VAL A 52 10.85 -4.33 -13.26
C VAL A 52 10.68 -2.87 -13.69
N ILE A 53 9.85 -2.61 -14.70
CA ILE A 53 9.52 -1.24 -15.15
C ILE A 53 8.88 -0.43 -14.01
N HIS A 54 7.94 -1.02 -13.28
CA HIS A 54 7.31 -0.42 -12.11
C HIS A 54 8.34 -0.04 -11.04
N ASN A 55 9.14 -1.01 -10.59
CA ASN A 55 10.09 -0.80 -9.50
C ASN A 55 11.16 0.24 -9.88
N ARG A 56 11.58 0.26 -11.15
CA ARG A 56 12.50 1.29 -11.65
C ARG A 56 11.89 2.68 -11.55
N ALA A 57 10.64 2.83 -11.98
CA ALA A 57 9.93 4.11 -11.87
C ALA A 57 9.75 4.54 -10.41
N VAL A 58 9.50 3.60 -9.49
CA VAL A 58 9.44 3.89 -8.05
C VAL A 58 10.81 4.39 -7.54
N ALA A 59 11.91 3.67 -7.83
CA ALA A 59 13.24 4.09 -7.42
C ALA A 59 13.62 5.47 -7.98
N GLU A 60 13.37 5.73 -9.27
CA GLU A 60 13.56 7.05 -9.90
C GLU A 60 12.72 8.15 -9.24
N PHE A 61 11.49 7.83 -8.82
CA PHE A 61 10.61 8.78 -8.14
C PHE A 61 11.16 9.15 -6.76
N TYR A 62 11.65 8.19 -5.98
CA TYR A 62 12.33 8.43 -4.71
C TYR A 62 13.64 9.22 -4.88
N ILE A 63 14.47 8.91 -5.87
CA ILE A 63 15.69 9.68 -6.18
C ILE A 63 15.37 11.15 -6.49
N SER A 64 14.21 11.42 -7.07
CA SER A 64 13.77 12.77 -7.38
C SER A 64 13.14 13.54 -6.21
N ASP A 65 13.25 13.02 -4.98
CA ASP A 65 12.53 13.51 -3.80
C ASP A 65 11.01 13.62 -4.05
N LEU A 66 10.46 12.64 -4.78
CA LEU A 66 9.04 12.57 -5.14
C LEU A 66 8.55 13.74 -6.03
N ARG A 67 9.45 14.40 -6.76
CA ARG A 67 9.12 15.58 -7.59
C ARG A 67 8.76 15.25 -9.03
N ARG A 68 9.24 14.13 -9.58
CA ARG A 68 8.99 13.75 -10.99
C ARG A 68 7.67 13.00 -11.17
N TYR A 69 6.59 13.58 -10.67
CA TYR A 69 5.26 12.95 -10.67
C TYR A 69 4.73 12.70 -12.08
N ASP A 70 5.05 13.55 -13.05
CA ASP A 70 4.58 13.44 -14.44
C ASP A 70 5.19 12.24 -15.16
N LEU A 71 6.50 11.97 -14.94
CA LEU A 71 7.13 10.76 -15.43
C LEU A 71 6.59 9.51 -14.72
N PHE A 72 6.49 9.55 -13.38
CA PHE A 72 5.97 8.44 -12.59
C PHE A 72 4.54 8.06 -13.00
N ARG A 73 3.66 9.07 -13.10
CA ARG A 73 2.27 8.91 -13.56
C ARG A 73 2.19 8.33 -14.96
N LYS A 74 3.04 8.79 -15.89
CA LYS A 74 3.07 8.25 -17.26
C LYS A 74 3.39 6.76 -17.26
N THR A 75 4.36 6.33 -16.45
CA THR A 75 4.70 4.91 -16.32
C THR A 75 3.58 4.10 -15.66
N MET A 76 2.94 4.62 -14.61
CA MET A 76 1.80 3.93 -13.97
C MET A 76 0.62 3.77 -14.93
N ILE A 77 0.30 4.79 -15.74
CA ILE A 77 -0.71 4.71 -16.80
C ILE A 77 -0.33 3.64 -17.84
N GLN A 78 0.94 3.58 -18.23
CA GLN A 78 1.42 2.59 -19.20
C GLN A 78 1.24 1.15 -18.67
N ILE A 79 1.53 0.91 -17.39
CA ILE A 79 1.45 -0.44 -16.79
C ILE A 79 0.00 -0.85 -16.52
N THR A 80 -0.82 0.08 -16.05
CA THR A 80 -2.23 -0.19 -15.67
C THR A 80 -3.20 -0.06 -16.84
N GLU A 81 -2.78 0.53 -17.95
CA GLU A 81 -3.61 0.86 -19.12
C GLU A 81 -4.77 1.81 -18.80
N LEU A 82 -4.74 2.48 -17.64
CA LEU A 82 -5.79 3.38 -17.15
C LEU A 82 -5.56 4.82 -17.63
N VAL A 83 -6.10 5.15 -18.80
CA VAL A 83 -5.93 6.47 -19.43
C VAL A 83 -7.13 7.38 -19.15
N GLY A 84 -6.84 8.66 -18.89
CA GLY A 84 -7.86 9.70 -18.79
C GLY A 84 -8.75 9.58 -17.55
N GLU A 85 -10.04 9.86 -17.72
CA GLU A 85 -11.01 9.77 -16.63
C GLU A 85 -11.42 8.33 -16.36
N ILE A 86 -11.20 7.90 -15.11
CA ILE A 86 -11.43 6.53 -14.68
C ILE A 86 -12.93 6.31 -14.45
N HIS A 87 -13.55 5.51 -15.33
CA HIS A 87 -14.97 5.15 -15.23
C HIS A 87 -15.15 3.76 -14.63
N THR A 88 -14.47 2.77 -15.21
CA THR A 88 -14.48 1.36 -14.81
C THR A 88 -13.05 0.84 -14.78
N VAL A 89 -12.72 0.01 -13.80
CA VAL A 89 -11.39 -0.57 -13.64
C VAL A 89 -11.54 -2.08 -13.56
N ASN A 90 -10.75 -2.80 -14.36
CA ASN A 90 -10.65 -4.24 -14.31
C ASN A 90 -9.18 -4.63 -14.11
N VAL A 91 -8.86 -5.24 -12.98
CA VAL A 91 -7.49 -5.67 -12.66
C VAL A 91 -7.25 -7.02 -13.34
N LYS A 92 -6.73 -6.99 -14.57
CA LYS A 92 -6.42 -8.21 -15.35
C LYS A 92 -5.34 -9.07 -14.69
N HIS A 93 -4.39 -8.41 -14.03
CA HIS A 93 -3.16 -8.98 -13.47
C HIS A 93 -3.02 -8.57 -11.99
N PRO A 94 -3.59 -9.35 -11.05
CA PRO A 94 -3.50 -9.05 -9.61
C PRO A 94 -2.06 -8.95 -9.09
N GLU A 95 -1.11 -9.61 -9.75
CA GLU A 95 0.32 -9.50 -9.48
C GLU A 95 0.90 -8.10 -9.74
N LEU A 96 0.15 -7.24 -10.44
CA LEU A 96 0.49 -5.82 -10.69
C LEU A 96 -0.30 -4.86 -9.78
N ALA A 97 -0.98 -5.36 -8.74
CA ALA A 97 -1.78 -4.54 -7.83
C ALA A 97 -1.03 -3.31 -7.29
N ALA A 98 0.27 -3.44 -7.00
CA ALA A 98 1.10 -2.31 -6.56
C ALA A 98 1.09 -1.13 -7.55
N ALA A 99 1.11 -1.39 -8.86
CA ALA A 99 1.05 -0.35 -9.88
C ALA A 99 -0.32 0.35 -9.90
N TYR A 100 -1.41 -0.39 -9.72
CA TYR A 100 -2.75 0.17 -9.57
C TYR A 100 -2.87 1.04 -8.31
N VAL A 101 -2.34 0.55 -7.18
CA VAL A 101 -2.31 1.31 -5.92
C VAL A 101 -1.52 2.61 -6.09
N ASN A 102 -0.34 2.56 -6.71
CA ASN A 102 0.47 3.74 -6.99
C ASN A 102 -0.24 4.72 -7.93
N GLN A 103 -0.92 4.25 -8.97
CA GLN A 103 -1.76 5.10 -9.82
C GLN A 103 -2.88 5.78 -9.02
N ALA A 104 -3.53 5.06 -8.10
CA ALA A 104 -4.58 5.61 -7.25
C ALA A 104 -4.04 6.67 -6.28
N ILE A 105 -2.86 6.45 -5.69
CA ILE A 105 -2.17 7.43 -4.82
C ILE A 105 -1.89 8.71 -5.61
N VAL A 106 -1.35 8.59 -6.83
CA VAL A 106 -1.13 9.74 -7.71
C VAL A 106 -2.43 10.51 -7.94
N LEU A 107 -3.52 9.82 -8.35
CA LEU A 107 -4.82 10.47 -8.55
C LEU A 107 -5.34 11.17 -7.29
N TYR A 108 -5.14 10.57 -6.12
CA TYR A 108 -5.53 11.17 -4.85
C TYR A 108 -4.77 12.48 -4.57
N HIS A 109 -3.45 12.51 -4.78
CA HIS A 109 -2.67 13.75 -4.67
C HIS A 109 -3.11 14.82 -5.69
N PHE A 110 -3.59 14.41 -6.87
CA PHE A 110 -4.19 15.30 -7.87
C PHE A 110 -5.65 15.71 -7.57
N ARG A 111 -6.14 15.50 -6.35
CA ARG A 111 -7.52 15.83 -5.93
C ARG A 111 -8.59 15.13 -6.78
N GLN A 112 -8.30 13.91 -7.25
CA GLN A 112 -9.25 13.03 -7.94
C GLN A 112 -9.61 11.80 -7.09
N PRO A 113 -10.20 11.99 -5.88
CA PRO A 113 -10.44 10.88 -4.94
C PRO A 113 -11.43 9.85 -5.48
N LEU A 114 -12.38 10.24 -6.32
CA LEU A 114 -13.33 9.30 -6.95
C LEU A 114 -12.63 8.36 -7.95
N GLY A 115 -11.69 8.88 -8.74
CA GLY A 115 -10.88 8.07 -9.67
C GLY A 115 -9.99 7.10 -8.91
N ALA A 116 -9.30 7.60 -7.87
CA ALA A 116 -8.51 6.77 -6.97
C ALA A 116 -9.35 5.66 -6.33
N LEU A 117 -10.54 5.99 -5.82
CA LEU A 117 -11.43 5.02 -5.18
C LEU A 117 -11.88 3.91 -6.14
N LYS A 118 -12.19 4.23 -7.40
CA LYS A 118 -12.57 3.22 -8.40
C LYS A 118 -11.46 2.20 -8.63
N ILE A 119 -10.20 2.67 -8.71
CA ILE A 119 -9.03 1.79 -8.84
C ILE A 119 -8.89 0.92 -7.60
N MET A 120 -8.92 1.54 -6.41
CA MET A 120 -8.72 0.83 -5.15
C MET A 120 -9.80 -0.22 -4.89
N LEU A 121 -11.08 0.07 -5.19
CA LEU A 121 -12.15 -0.92 -5.08
C LEU A 121 -11.95 -2.12 -6.02
N ALA A 122 -11.44 -1.89 -7.23
CA ALA A 122 -11.10 -2.98 -8.15
C ALA A 122 -9.92 -3.80 -7.63
N VAL A 123 -8.88 -3.19 -7.05
CA VAL A 123 -7.79 -3.90 -6.37
C VAL A 123 -8.33 -4.74 -5.20
N MET A 124 -9.20 -4.16 -4.36
CA MET A 124 -9.79 -4.85 -3.21
C MET A 124 -10.71 -6.02 -3.59
N ALA A 125 -11.20 -6.09 -4.82
CA ALA A 125 -11.92 -7.28 -5.30
C ALA A 125 -11.02 -8.52 -5.42
N HIS A 126 -9.69 -8.34 -5.45
CA HIS A 126 -8.69 -9.41 -5.52
C HIS A 126 -7.89 -9.55 -4.22
N PHE A 127 -8.44 -9.10 -3.08
CA PHE A 127 -7.71 -9.03 -1.81
C PHE A 127 -7.07 -10.35 -1.35
N ASP A 128 -7.67 -11.50 -1.70
CA ASP A 128 -7.14 -12.84 -1.38
C ASP A 128 -5.81 -13.14 -2.08
N GLN A 129 -5.53 -12.48 -3.20
CA GLN A 129 -4.30 -12.67 -4.00
C GLN A 129 -3.19 -11.69 -3.61
N LEU A 130 -3.47 -10.76 -2.70
CA LEU A 130 -2.50 -9.78 -2.21
C LEU A 130 -1.70 -10.36 -1.05
N ASP A 131 -0.41 -10.03 -1.00
CA ASP A 131 0.38 -10.26 0.20
C ASP A 131 -0.10 -9.36 1.35
N ASP A 132 0.16 -9.77 2.58
CA ASP A 132 -0.37 -9.08 3.76
C ASP A 132 0.19 -7.66 3.92
N TYR A 133 1.39 -7.36 3.42
CA TYR A 133 1.96 -6.02 3.49
C TYR A 133 1.19 -5.07 2.56
N LEU A 134 1.03 -5.46 1.29
CA LEU A 134 0.27 -4.69 0.32
C LEU A 134 -1.20 -4.57 0.72
N LEU A 135 -1.82 -5.66 1.19
CA LEU A 135 -3.20 -5.67 1.65
C LEU A 135 -3.43 -4.67 2.79
N ARG A 136 -2.50 -4.58 3.74
CA ARG A 136 -2.58 -3.60 4.85
C ARG A 136 -2.57 -2.17 4.33
N LYS A 137 -1.57 -1.79 3.53
CA LYS A 137 -1.44 -0.41 3.02
C LYS A 137 -2.56 -0.06 2.03
N ALA A 138 -2.88 -0.96 1.10
CA ALA A 138 -3.99 -0.77 0.14
C ALA A 138 -5.35 -0.72 0.83
N GLY A 139 -5.58 -1.58 1.83
CA GLY A 139 -6.81 -1.62 2.61
C GLY A 139 -7.06 -0.32 3.37
N ILE A 140 -6.07 0.13 4.15
CA ILE A 140 -6.10 1.42 4.88
C ILE A 140 -6.42 2.57 3.91
N PHE A 141 -5.69 2.66 2.81
CA PHE A 141 -5.90 3.73 1.82
C PHE A 141 -7.30 3.67 1.20
N THR A 142 -7.82 2.48 0.89
CA THR A 142 -9.19 2.31 0.37
C THR A 142 -10.24 2.77 1.38
N VAL A 143 -10.05 2.43 2.66
CA VAL A 143 -10.97 2.88 3.72
C VAL A 143 -10.93 4.41 3.84
N HIS A 144 -9.75 5.04 3.80
CA HIS A 144 -9.63 6.51 3.76
C HIS A 144 -10.45 7.11 2.60
N LEU A 145 -10.26 6.61 1.39
CA LEU A 145 -11.00 7.09 0.21
C LEU A 145 -12.51 6.90 0.36
N LEU A 146 -12.97 5.80 0.96
CA LEU A 146 -14.40 5.58 1.24
C LEU A 146 -14.94 6.60 2.24
N LEU A 147 -14.19 6.92 3.30
CA LEU A 147 -14.59 7.92 4.29
C LEU A 147 -14.58 9.33 3.68
N ASP A 148 -13.55 9.69 2.91
CA ASP A 148 -13.42 11.00 2.27
C ASP A 148 -14.45 11.23 1.16
N THR A 149 -15.00 10.16 0.60
CA THR A 149 -16.12 10.20 -0.36
C THR A 149 -17.48 9.93 0.28
N ASN A 150 -17.58 10.05 1.61
CA ASN A 150 -18.80 9.91 2.40
C ASN A 150 -19.53 8.56 2.23
N GLN A 151 -18.78 7.46 2.22
CA GLN A 151 -19.28 6.08 2.13
C GLN A 151 -18.93 5.26 3.39
N PRO A 152 -19.30 5.70 4.61
CA PRO A 152 -18.88 5.09 5.87
C PRO A 152 -19.39 3.65 6.06
N LYS A 153 -20.55 3.29 5.50
CA LYS A 153 -21.06 1.91 5.56
C LYS A 153 -20.18 0.93 4.79
N LYS A 154 -19.70 1.34 3.60
CA LYS A 154 -18.77 0.53 2.80
C LYS A 154 -17.41 0.45 3.47
N ALA A 155 -16.93 1.56 4.04
CA ALA A 155 -15.71 1.59 4.85
C ALA A 155 -15.76 0.58 6.00
N ASN A 156 -16.87 0.51 6.74
CA ASN A 156 -17.07 -0.45 7.82
C ASN A 156 -17.09 -1.91 7.31
N GLY A 157 -17.71 -2.17 6.16
CA GLY A 157 -17.67 -3.49 5.53
C GLY A 157 -16.25 -3.92 5.14
N LEU A 158 -15.47 -3.01 4.55
CA LEU A 158 -14.08 -3.27 4.19
C LEU A 158 -13.20 -3.48 5.42
N LEU A 159 -13.40 -2.71 6.49
CA LEU A 159 -12.70 -2.92 7.77
C LEU A 159 -12.98 -4.31 8.35
N ALA A 160 -14.23 -4.76 8.34
CA ALA A 160 -14.58 -6.10 8.81
C ALA A 160 -13.87 -7.20 7.99
N MET A 161 -13.79 -7.04 6.67
CA MET A 161 -13.05 -7.93 5.78
C MET A 161 -11.54 -7.93 6.10
N LEU A 162 -10.93 -6.76 6.29
CA LEU A 162 -9.51 -6.64 6.65
C LEU A 162 -9.22 -7.29 8.01
N ILE A 163 -10.07 -7.06 9.01
CA ILE A 163 -9.96 -7.67 10.34
C ILE A 163 -9.95 -9.19 10.23
N SER A 164 -10.89 -9.74 9.44
CA SER A 164 -10.99 -11.17 9.22
C SER A 164 -9.79 -11.74 8.46
N ARG A 165 -9.37 -11.10 7.36
CA ARG A 165 -8.31 -11.63 6.47
C ARG A 165 -6.91 -11.52 7.06
N LEU A 166 -6.66 -10.50 7.88
CA LEU A 166 -5.37 -10.26 8.54
C LEU A 166 -5.34 -10.77 9.98
N CYS A 167 -6.39 -11.49 10.42
CA CYS A 167 -6.53 -12.02 11.78
C CYS A 167 -6.29 -10.97 12.88
N ILE A 168 -6.77 -9.74 12.65
CA ILE A 168 -6.54 -8.62 13.56
C ILE A 168 -7.42 -8.77 14.79
N ARG A 169 -6.81 -8.81 15.97
CA ARG A 169 -7.53 -8.68 17.24
C ARG A 169 -7.76 -7.21 17.52
N VAL A 170 -8.99 -6.74 17.35
CA VAL A 170 -9.36 -5.34 17.57
C VAL A 170 -9.04 -4.88 19.00
N GLN A 171 -9.15 -5.77 19.99
CA GLN A 171 -8.80 -5.47 21.38
C GLN A 171 -7.33 -5.06 21.51
N ASP A 172 -6.42 -5.76 20.84
CA ASP A 172 -4.98 -5.44 20.82
C ASP A 172 -4.71 -4.09 20.16
N ILE A 173 -5.53 -3.67 19.20
CA ILE A 173 -5.37 -2.36 18.54
C ILE A 173 -5.90 -1.23 19.43
N LEU A 174 -6.95 -1.50 20.21
CA LEU A 174 -7.63 -0.49 21.04
C LEU A 174 -7.12 -0.42 22.47
N SER A 175 -6.43 -1.44 22.96
CA SER A 175 -5.76 -1.39 24.26
C SER A 175 -4.74 -0.27 24.23
N SER A 176 -5.01 0.76 25.03
CA SER A 176 -4.09 1.85 25.31
C SER A 176 -2.86 1.26 25.97
N ASP A 177 -1.79 1.07 25.20
CA ASP A 177 -0.44 1.09 25.76
C ASP A 177 -0.05 2.55 26.08
N ASP A 178 -1.01 3.35 26.60
CA ASP A 178 -0.82 4.68 27.19
C ASP A 178 -0.40 4.53 28.67
N GLU A 179 0.19 3.39 29.05
CA GLU A 179 1.03 3.31 30.24
C GLU A 179 2.28 4.11 29.90
N GLU A 180 2.26 5.39 30.28
CA GLU A 180 3.39 6.33 30.36
C GLU A 180 4.64 5.81 29.64
N GLU A 181 4.91 6.30 28.42
CA GLU A 181 6.29 6.36 27.90
C GLU A 181 7.12 7.19 28.90
N ARG A 182 7.53 6.57 30.00
CA ARG A 182 8.69 7.02 30.74
C ARG A 182 9.81 6.99 29.72
N PRO A 183 10.57 8.08 29.56
CA PRO A 183 11.74 8.06 28.70
C PRO A 183 12.76 7.10 29.31
N GLN A 184 12.65 5.82 28.97
CA GLN A 184 13.74 4.88 29.11
C GLN A 184 14.73 5.25 28.02
N LEU A 185 15.78 5.97 28.43
CA LEU A 185 17.02 6.13 27.69
C LEU A 185 17.67 4.76 27.51
N ASP A 186 17.07 3.90 26.69
CA ASP A 186 17.66 2.62 26.30
C ASP A 186 17.37 2.38 24.81
N ASN A 187 18.35 2.80 24.00
CA ASN A 187 18.69 2.20 22.72
C ASN A 187 17.53 2.05 21.70
N GLU A 188 16.97 3.18 21.23
CA GLU A 188 16.09 3.26 20.04
C GLU A 188 16.71 2.69 18.73
N SER A 189 17.94 2.18 18.77
CA SER A 189 18.71 1.81 17.59
C SER A 189 18.47 0.39 17.07
N ARG A 190 17.51 -0.38 17.60
CA ARG A 190 17.24 -1.78 17.18
C ARG A 190 15.77 -2.22 17.19
N LYS A 191 14.82 -1.37 16.82
CA LYS A 191 13.53 -1.91 16.34
C LYS A 191 13.74 -2.43 14.92
N ASP A 192 13.46 -3.71 14.69
CA ASP A 192 13.51 -4.27 13.34
C ASP A 192 12.50 -3.52 12.44
N ILE A 193 12.82 -3.31 11.16
CA ILE A 193 11.97 -2.59 10.20
C ILE A 193 10.53 -3.15 10.18
N SER A 194 10.39 -4.46 10.40
CA SER A 194 9.09 -5.13 10.49
C SER A 194 8.27 -4.72 11.71
N GLU A 195 8.90 -4.43 12.85
CA GLU A 195 8.20 -3.99 14.07
C GLU A 195 7.71 -2.54 13.92
N ILE A 196 8.57 -1.66 13.37
CA ILE A 196 8.22 -0.26 13.10
C ILE A 196 7.04 -0.18 12.13
N GLN A 197 7.08 -0.96 11.04
CA GLN A 197 6.01 -1.02 10.05
C GLN A 197 4.69 -1.55 10.63
N PHE A 198 4.76 -2.49 11.57
CA PHE A 198 3.58 -3.02 12.25
C PHE A 198 3.00 -2.02 13.26
N GLU A 199 3.85 -1.29 13.98
CA GLU A 199 3.42 -0.25 14.92
C GLU A 199 2.75 0.92 14.19
N GLU A 200 3.32 1.37 13.07
CA GLU A 200 2.72 2.39 12.20
C GLU A 200 1.35 1.92 11.67
N PHE A 201 1.28 0.67 11.20
CA PHE A 201 0.01 0.07 10.78
C PHE A 201 -1.02 0.05 11.92
N ARG A 202 -0.65 -0.34 13.14
CA ARG A 202 -1.55 -0.39 14.31
C ARG A 202 -2.13 0.99 14.59
N LYS A 203 -1.29 2.04 14.61
CA LYS A 203 -1.72 3.44 14.84
C LYS A 203 -2.68 3.92 13.74
N GLU A 204 -2.32 3.74 12.46
CA GLU A 204 -3.19 4.12 11.34
C GLU A 204 -4.52 3.36 11.35
N PHE A 205 -4.49 2.05 11.60
CA PHE A 205 -5.68 1.21 11.63
C PHE A 205 -6.61 1.59 12.78
N ARG A 206 -6.06 1.92 13.97
CA ARG A 206 -6.82 2.41 15.12
C ARG A 206 -7.59 3.69 14.77
N LEU A 207 -6.92 4.67 14.18
CA LEU A 207 -7.52 5.95 13.80
C LEU A 207 -8.67 5.77 12.80
N ILE A 208 -8.46 4.95 11.77
CA ILE A 208 -9.49 4.67 10.77
C ILE A 208 -10.69 3.94 11.38
N LEU A 209 -10.43 2.99 12.29
CA LEU A 209 -11.50 2.25 12.97
C LEU A 209 -12.36 3.21 13.82
N ILE A 210 -11.73 4.11 14.57
CA ILE A 210 -12.41 5.18 15.33
C ILE A 210 -13.26 6.04 14.39
N ARG A 211 -12.65 6.61 13.34
CA ARG A 211 -13.31 7.51 12.39
C ARG A 211 -14.51 6.84 11.72
N SER A 212 -14.35 5.59 11.29
CA SER A 212 -15.44 4.80 10.70
C SER A 212 -16.58 4.55 11.68
N ASN A 213 -16.28 4.22 12.94
CA ASN A 213 -17.31 4.00 13.96
C ASN A 213 -18.09 5.28 14.28
N LEU A 214 -17.40 6.43 14.39
CA LEU A 214 -18.01 7.74 14.61
C LEU A 214 -18.94 8.12 13.46
N LEU A 215 -18.48 8.00 12.21
CA LEU A 215 -19.26 8.34 11.02
C LEU A 215 -20.46 7.39 10.78
N ASN A 216 -20.41 6.18 11.34
CA ASN A 216 -21.55 5.25 11.33
C ASN A 216 -22.48 5.40 12.56
N GLY A 217 -22.21 6.33 13.47
CA GLY A 217 -23.06 6.59 14.64
C GLY A 217 -23.08 5.45 15.66
N LYS A 218 -22.01 4.64 15.75
CA LYS A 218 -21.92 3.58 16.76
C LYS A 218 -21.68 4.21 18.14
N LYS A 219 -22.63 3.99 19.06
CA LYS A 219 -22.71 4.67 20.37
C LYS A 219 -21.76 4.12 21.44
N ASN A 220 -21.23 2.91 21.27
CA ASN A 220 -20.38 2.23 22.26
C ASN A 220 -18.98 2.02 21.69
N PHE A 221 -18.13 3.05 21.74
CA PHE A 221 -16.73 2.93 21.36
C PHE A 221 -15.85 3.80 22.26
N ILE A 222 -14.65 3.34 22.57
CA ILE A 222 -13.69 4.01 23.45
C ILE A 222 -13.03 5.13 22.65
N ILE A 223 -13.34 6.39 22.96
CA ILE A 223 -12.68 7.55 22.38
C ILE A 223 -11.33 7.73 23.12
N PRO A 224 -10.20 7.91 22.41
CA PRO A 224 -8.93 8.26 23.05
C PRO A 224 -9.06 9.51 23.93
N CYS A 225 -8.40 9.54 25.09
CA CYS A 225 -8.44 10.70 26.00
C CYS A 225 -7.94 11.98 25.30
N GLU A 226 -8.41 13.15 25.75
CA GLU A 226 -8.09 14.44 25.13
C GLU A 226 -6.58 14.73 25.03
N ASP A 227 -5.80 14.12 25.92
CA ASP A 227 -4.35 14.28 26.03
C ASP A 227 -3.55 13.40 25.04
N THR A 228 -4.21 12.57 24.24
CA THR A 228 -3.55 11.69 23.26
C THR A 228 -3.39 12.38 21.91
N ALA A 229 -2.30 12.10 21.20
CA ALA A 229 -2.08 12.59 19.81
C ALA A 229 -3.24 12.17 18.88
N GLU A 230 -3.87 11.04 19.18
CA GLU A 230 -5.00 10.48 18.44
C GLU A 230 -6.28 11.33 18.57
N PHE A 231 -6.48 12.01 19.71
CA PHE A 231 -7.59 12.93 19.91
C PHE A 231 -7.45 14.22 19.09
N SER A 232 -6.23 14.73 18.92
CA SER A 232 -5.97 15.93 18.11
C SER A 232 -6.37 15.74 16.63
N ILE A 233 -6.24 14.51 16.11
CA ILE A 233 -6.62 14.14 14.74
C ILE A 233 -8.15 14.09 14.57
N LEU A 234 -8.91 13.90 15.66
CA LEU A 234 -10.39 13.92 15.64
C LEU A 234 -10.97 15.35 15.56
N LYS A 235 -10.18 16.39 15.84
CA LYS A 235 -10.64 17.79 15.77
C LYS A 235 -10.54 18.42 14.38
N GLY A 236 -9.87 17.76 13.41
CA GLY A 236 -9.73 18.24 12.04
C GLY A 236 -8.35 18.81 11.73
#